data_AF-A0A3D5KI93-F1
#
_entry.id   AF-A0A3D5KI93-F1
#
_cell.length_a   1.000
_cell.length_b   1.000
_cell.length_c   1.000
_cell.angle_alpha   90.00
_cell.angle_beta   90.00
_cell.angle_gamma   90.00
#
_symmetry.space_group_name_H-M   'P 1'
#
loop_
_entity.id
_entity.type
_entity.pdbx_description
1 polymer ?
#
loop_
_entity_poly.entity_id
_entity_poly.type
_entity_poly.pdbx_seq_one_letter_code
_entity_poly.pdbx_strand_id
1 'polypeptide(L)'
;MQGDYGAARQAEFDANQGNDPNKITPTYTGKGAMITSGTPTVDASGKITNMSELTFAPNNVPYALQDYIGREVGFDERVLISKTFVKLRQVQLTYNLPASFLRGKGIRQASISLVARNLLYFSKRKDIDWDQYIGTSTSAQSLQSPTLRRFGFNINLTF
;
A
#
# COMPACT_ATOMS: atom_id res chain seq x y z
N MET A 1 -12.72 -11.29 -16.57
CA MET A 1 -11.37 -11.54 -16.00
C MET A 1 -10.40 -11.65 -17.17
N GLN A 2 -9.27 -10.96 -17.15
CA GLN A 2 -8.27 -10.99 -18.25
C GLN A 2 -6.98 -11.63 -17.75
N GLY A 3 -6.24 -12.30 -18.64
CA GLY A 3 -5.00 -13.02 -18.32
C GLY A 3 -5.22 -14.46 -17.84
N ASP A 4 -4.17 -15.09 -17.32
CA ASP A 4 -4.11 -16.52 -16.96
C ASP A 4 -5.25 -16.96 -16.03
N TYR A 5 -5.63 -16.11 -15.06
CA TYR A 5 -6.77 -16.37 -14.17
C TYR A 5 -8.11 -16.38 -14.91
N GLY A 6 -8.30 -15.52 -15.91
CA GLY A 6 -9.52 -15.51 -16.72
C GLY A 6 -9.65 -16.77 -17.57
N ALA A 7 -8.55 -17.19 -18.18
CA ALA A 7 -8.50 -18.42 -18.98
C ALA A 7 -8.78 -19.66 -18.12
N ALA A 8 -8.15 -19.78 -16.96
CA ALA A 8 -8.39 -20.89 -16.04
C ALA A 8 -9.84 -20.90 -15.52
N ARG A 9 -10.40 -19.73 -15.16
CA ARG A 9 -11.80 -19.65 -14.71
C ARG A 9 -12.78 -20.09 -15.79
N GLN A 10 -12.52 -19.70 -17.04
CA GLN A 10 -13.35 -20.09 -18.18
C GLN A 10 -13.26 -21.61 -18.41
N ALA A 11 -12.05 -22.17 -18.41
CA ALA A 11 -11.85 -23.61 -18.58
C ALA A 11 -12.53 -24.44 -17.47
N GLU A 12 -12.50 -23.97 -16.23
CA GLU A 12 -13.23 -24.59 -15.11
C GLU A 12 -14.74 -24.54 -15.29
N PHE A 13 -15.26 -23.41 -15.79
CA PHE A 13 -16.67 -23.23 -16.05
C PHE A 13 -17.15 -24.17 -17.18
N ASP A 14 -16.40 -24.23 -18.28
CA ASP A 14 -16.71 -25.08 -19.43
C ASP A 14 -16.63 -26.58 -19.09
N ALA A 15 -15.71 -26.96 -18.19
CA ALA A 15 -15.57 -28.32 -17.67
C ALA A 15 -16.60 -28.70 -16.59
N ASN A 16 -17.28 -27.71 -15.98
CA ASN A 16 -18.26 -27.91 -14.91
C ASN A 16 -19.66 -27.42 -15.31
N GLN A 17 -20.20 -27.96 -16.42
CA GLN A 17 -21.50 -27.56 -16.99
C GLN A 17 -22.69 -27.79 -16.04
N GLY A 18 -22.53 -28.59 -14.99
CA GLY A 18 -23.54 -28.81 -13.93
C GLY A 18 -23.45 -27.85 -12.75
N ASN A 19 -22.45 -26.96 -12.73
CA ASN A 19 -22.13 -26.06 -11.61
C ASN A 19 -22.07 -26.81 -10.25
N ASP A 20 -21.55 -28.04 -10.27
CA ASP A 20 -21.39 -28.87 -9.06
C ASP A 20 -20.12 -28.41 -8.34
N PRO A 21 -20.21 -27.85 -7.12
CA PRO A 21 -19.05 -27.38 -6.38
C PRO A 21 -18.07 -28.51 -6.02
N ASN A 22 -18.49 -29.78 -6.10
CA ASN A 22 -17.65 -30.93 -5.77
C ASN A 22 -16.92 -31.53 -6.99
N LYS A 23 -17.12 -30.99 -8.20
CA LYS A 23 -16.56 -31.53 -9.45
C LYS A 23 -15.80 -30.46 -10.25
N ILE A 24 -15.02 -29.63 -9.57
CA ILE A 24 -14.15 -28.67 -10.23
C ILE A 24 -12.91 -29.40 -10.75
N THR A 25 -12.68 -29.34 -12.06
CA THR A 25 -11.43 -29.83 -12.67
C THR A 25 -10.35 -28.75 -12.49
N PRO A 26 -9.24 -29.03 -11.79
CA PRO A 26 -8.14 -28.07 -11.64
C PRO A 26 -7.53 -27.69 -13.00
N THR A 27 -7.48 -26.40 -13.32
CA THR A 27 -6.89 -25.92 -14.60
C THR A 27 -5.79 -24.89 -14.41
N TYR A 28 -5.63 -24.33 -13.20
CA TYR A 28 -4.66 -23.28 -12.95
C TYR A 28 -3.37 -23.85 -12.34
N THR A 29 -2.23 -23.59 -12.98
CA THR A 29 -0.91 -23.87 -12.41
C THR A 29 -0.26 -22.57 -11.98
N GLY A 30 -0.11 -22.38 -10.66
CA GLY A 30 0.51 -21.19 -10.09
C GLY A 30 1.99 -21.07 -10.44
N LYS A 31 2.46 -19.82 -10.60
CA LYS A 31 3.87 -19.52 -10.80
C LYS A 31 4.63 -19.82 -9.52
N GLY A 32 5.63 -20.69 -9.60
CA GLY A 32 6.43 -21.09 -8.45
C GLY A 32 7.38 -22.22 -8.80
N ALA A 33 8.27 -22.54 -7.88
CA ALA A 33 9.18 -23.66 -8.00
C ALA A 33 8.86 -24.72 -6.94
N MET A 34 9.00 -25.99 -7.32
CA MET A 34 8.93 -27.11 -6.40
C MET A 34 10.33 -27.63 -6.12
N ILE A 35 10.57 -28.05 -4.88
CA ILE A 35 11.80 -28.76 -4.52
C ILE A 35 11.69 -30.19 -5.07
N THR A 36 12.60 -30.56 -5.97
CA THR A 36 12.64 -31.90 -6.58
C THR A 36 13.63 -32.83 -5.88
N SER A 37 14.60 -32.27 -5.15
CA SER A 37 15.57 -33.03 -4.35
C SER A 37 16.08 -32.17 -3.19
N GLY A 38 16.47 -32.83 -2.10
CA GLY A 38 16.89 -32.21 -0.85
C GLY A 38 15.73 -31.86 0.08
N THR A 39 16.02 -31.65 1.36
CA THR A 39 15.05 -31.22 2.38
C THR A 39 15.50 -29.87 2.95
N PRO A 40 14.66 -28.82 2.88
CA PRO A 40 15.05 -27.50 3.35
C PRO A 40 15.24 -27.50 4.88
N THR A 41 16.39 -27.01 5.33
CA THR A 41 16.65 -26.73 6.74
C THR A 41 16.55 -25.24 6.99
N VAL A 42 15.86 -24.83 8.04
CA VAL A 42 15.65 -23.42 8.40
C VAL A 42 16.32 -23.07 9.71
N ASP A 43 16.83 -21.84 9.83
CA ASP A 43 17.31 -21.30 11.10
C ASP A 43 16.17 -20.77 11.98
N ALA A 44 16.50 -20.27 13.18
CA ALA A 44 15.53 -19.70 14.13
C ALA A 44 14.77 -18.46 13.61
N SER A 45 15.26 -17.84 12.53
CA SER A 45 14.60 -16.73 11.81
C SER A 45 13.85 -17.17 10.56
N GLY A 46 13.76 -18.48 10.28
CA GLY A 46 13.05 -19.02 9.12
C GLY A 46 13.83 -18.96 7.81
N LYS A 47 15.11 -18.60 7.82
CA LYS A 47 15.94 -18.57 6.61
C LYS A 47 16.43 -19.97 6.26
N ILE A 48 16.31 -20.36 4.98
CA ILE A 48 16.83 -21.63 4.47
C ILE A 48 18.37 -21.60 4.49
N THR A 49 18.99 -22.54 5.21
CA THR A 49 20.43 -22.61 5.42
C THR A 49 21.16 -23.53 4.44
N ASN A 50 20.46 -24.46 3.80
CA ASN A 50 21.03 -25.43 2.86
C ASN A 50 20.57 -25.23 1.41
N MET A 51 20.40 -23.98 0.98
CA MET A 51 19.88 -23.65 -0.37
C MET A 51 20.67 -24.32 -1.51
N SER A 52 21.99 -24.50 -1.35
CA SER A 52 22.86 -25.14 -2.34
C SER A 52 22.63 -26.65 -2.51
N GLU A 53 21.95 -27.29 -1.57
CA GLU A 53 21.64 -28.73 -1.60
C GLU A 53 20.25 -29.02 -2.20
N LEU A 54 19.47 -27.97 -2.45
CA LEU A 54 18.12 -28.08 -3.00
C LEU A 54 18.14 -27.97 -4.51
N THR A 55 17.40 -28.83 -5.19
CA THR A 55 17.12 -28.68 -6.62
C THR A 55 15.67 -28.26 -6.82
N PHE A 56 15.46 -27.36 -7.78
CA PHE A 56 14.15 -26.80 -8.07
C PHE A 56 13.72 -27.10 -9.50
N ALA A 57 12.43 -27.35 -9.70
CA ALA A 57 11.80 -27.37 -11.02
C ALA A 57 10.55 -26.49 -11.02
N PRO A 58 10.08 -26.02 -12.19
CA PRO A 58 8.81 -25.31 -12.29
C PRO A 58 7.66 -26.13 -11.69
N ASN A 59 6.74 -25.45 -11.01
CA ASN A 59 5.50 -26.07 -10.54
C ASN A 59 4.68 -26.60 -11.73
N ASN A 60 4.21 -27.84 -11.60
CA ASN A 60 3.39 -28.52 -12.61
C ASN A 60 2.09 -29.11 -12.01
N VAL A 61 1.78 -28.79 -10.75
CA VAL A 61 0.58 -29.30 -10.07
C VAL A 61 -0.58 -28.32 -10.31
N PRO A 62 -1.67 -28.74 -10.98
CA PRO A 62 -2.82 -27.89 -11.21
C PRO A 62 -3.70 -27.81 -9.96
N TYR A 63 -4.27 -26.63 -9.71
CA TYR A 63 -5.25 -26.35 -8.66
C TYR A 63 -6.52 -25.74 -9.25
N ALA A 64 -7.63 -25.91 -8.53
CA ALA A 64 -8.81 -25.10 -8.77
C ALA A 64 -8.45 -23.64 -8.47
N LEU A 65 -8.78 -22.73 -9.38
CA LEU A 65 -8.44 -21.32 -9.30
C LEU A 65 -9.03 -20.67 -8.04
N GLN A 66 -10.24 -21.06 -7.66
CA GLN A 66 -10.88 -20.57 -6.43
C GLN A 66 -10.06 -20.95 -5.19
N ASP A 67 -9.61 -22.20 -5.08
CA ASP A 67 -8.80 -22.67 -3.97
C ASP A 67 -7.41 -22.01 -3.97
N TYR A 68 -6.82 -21.85 -5.16
CA TYR A 68 -5.54 -21.17 -5.33
C TYR A 68 -5.61 -19.73 -4.85
N ILE A 69 -6.59 -18.95 -5.32
CA ILE A 69 -6.79 -17.56 -4.90
C ILE A 69 -7.13 -17.50 -3.41
N GLY A 70 -7.99 -18.38 -2.91
CA GLY A 70 -8.38 -18.43 -1.50
C GLY A 70 -7.18 -18.63 -0.57
N ARG A 71 -6.26 -19.51 -0.95
CA ARG A 71 -4.99 -19.73 -0.24
C ARG A 71 -4.02 -18.56 -0.39
N GLU A 72 -3.95 -17.94 -1.56
CA GLU A 72 -3.09 -16.77 -1.78
C GLU A 72 -3.47 -15.57 -0.91
N VAL A 73 -4.73 -15.43 -0.49
CA VAL A 73 -5.16 -14.35 0.43
C VAL A 73 -4.65 -14.57 1.86
N GLY A 74 -4.24 -15.80 2.21
CA GLY A 74 -3.74 -16.15 3.54
C GLY A 74 -2.26 -15.86 3.81
N PHE A 75 -1.50 -15.38 2.82
CA PHE A 75 -0.09 -15.02 3.01
C PHE A 75 0.06 -13.53 3.30
N ASP A 76 0.58 -13.20 4.49
CA ASP A 76 0.78 -11.82 4.95
C ASP A 76 1.71 -11.03 4.03
N GLU A 77 2.68 -11.68 3.39
CA GLU A 77 3.63 -11.04 2.49
C GLU A 77 2.97 -10.37 1.28
N ARG A 78 1.81 -10.87 0.81
CA ARG A 78 1.09 -10.26 -0.32
C ARG A 78 0.38 -8.97 0.05
N VAL A 79 0.03 -8.80 1.32
CA VAL A 79 -0.61 -7.60 1.85
C VAL A 79 0.38 -6.68 2.57
N LEU A 80 1.64 -7.10 2.69
CA LEU A 80 2.70 -6.30 3.29
C LEU A 80 3.11 -5.16 2.36
N ILE A 81 2.89 -3.93 2.82
CA ILE A 81 3.20 -2.73 2.06
C ILE A 81 4.22 -1.89 2.82
N SER A 82 5.20 -1.36 2.09
CA SER A 82 6.17 -0.41 2.66
C SER A 82 5.47 0.85 3.14
N LYS A 83 5.65 1.15 4.44
CA LYS A 83 5.21 2.39 5.08
C LYS A 83 6.21 3.54 4.90
N THR A 84 7.20 3.41 4.01
CA THR A 84 8.21 4.45 3.79
C THR A 84 7.64 5.56 2.90
N PHE A 85 7.65 6.79 3.40
CA PHE A 85 7.18 7.96 2.67
C PHE A 85 7.96 9.23 3.01
N VAL A 86 7.91 10.20 2.10
CA VAL A 86 8.38 11.57 2.31
C VAL A 86 7.24 12.53 1.99
N LYS A 87 7.03 13.53 2.86
CA LYS A 87 5.89 14.46 2.75
C LYS A 87 6.30 15.89 3.07
N LEU A 88 5.94 16.83 2.20
CA LEU A 88 6.00 18.27 2.51
C LEU A 88 4.74 18.65 3.30
N ARG A 89 4.83 18.52 4.63
CA ARG A 89 3.67 18.66 5.52
C ARG A 89 3.13 20.08 5.61
N GLN A 90 3.99 21.09 5.65
CA GLN A 90 3.57 22.47 5.75
C GLN A 90 4.61 23.42 5.14
N VAL A 91 4.12 24.44 4.44
CA VAL A 91 4.86 25.65 4.07
C VAL A 91 4.07 26.83 4.59
N GLN A 92 4.75 27.75 5.29
CA GLN A 92 4.19 29.00 5.73
C GLN A 92 5.08 30.14 5.25
N LEU A 93 4.48 31.08 4.53
CA LEU A 93 5.13 32.32 4.12
C LEU A 93 4.43 33.48 4.80
N THR A 94 5.14 34.22 5.63
CA THR A 94 4.62 35.40 6.33
C THR A 94 5.32 36.66 5.84
N TYR A 95 4.53 37.65 5.46
CA TYR A 95 4.99 38.99 5.12
C TYR A 95 4.58 39.96 6.21
N ASN A 96 5.56 40.60 6.84
CA ASN A 96 5.34 41.66 7.81
C ASN A 96 5.22 42.99 7.08
N LEU A 97 4.12 43.71 7.32
CA LEU A 97 3.90 45.01 6.70
C LEU A 97 4.88 46.05 7.27
N PRO A 98 5.58 46.82 6.43
CA PRO A 98 6.46 47.89 6.88
C PRO A 98 5.72 48.91 7.75
N ALA A 99 6.38 49.42 8.80
CA ALA A 99 5.81 50.41 9.70
C ALA A 99 5.33 51.69 8.99
N SER A 100 5.95 52.04 7.86
CA SER A 100 5.53 53.16 7.01
C SER A 100 4.10 53.02 6.50
N PHE A 101 3.64 51.80 6.21
CA PHE A 101 2.25 51.55 5.76
C PHE A 101 1.22 51.59 6.89
N LEU A 102 1.69 51.48 8.14
CA LEU A 102 0.85 51.42 9.34
C LEU A 102 0.77 52.77 10.07
N ARG A 103 1.64 53.73 9.70
CA ARG A 103 1.71 55.06 10.31
C ARG A 103 0.37 55.78 10.21
N GLY A 104 -0.10 56.32 11.35
CA GLY A 104 -1.36 57.06 11.44
C GLY A 104 -2.64 56.20 11.45
N LYS A 105 -2.52 54.86 11.44
CA LYS A 105 -3.68 53.95 11.40
C LYS A 105 -4.06 53.31 12.75
N GLY A 106 -3.37 53.68 13.83
CA GLY A 106 -3.58 53.07 15.15
C GLY A 106 -3.19 51.58 15.22
N ILE A 107 -2.39 51.09 14.28
CA ILE A 107 -1.92 49.71 14.20
C ILE A 107 -0.41 49.70 14.46
N ARG A 108 0.03 48.94 15.47
CA ARG A 108 1.45 48.74 15.81
C ARG A 108 2.14 47.77 14.89
N GLN A 109 1.47 46.67 14.54
CA GLN A 109 2.02 45.62 13.69
C GLN A 109 0.92 44.96 12.88
N ALA A 110 1.23 44.61 11.64
CA ALA A 110 0.36 43.82 10.80
C ALA A 110 1.18 42.82 9.98
N SER A 111 0.67 41.60 9.82
CA SER A 111 1.28 40.59 8.96
C SER A 111 0.23 39.80 8.19
N ILE A 112 0.62 39.32 7.02
CA ILE A 112 -0.19 38.46 6.17
C ILE A 112 0.60 37.18 5.97
N SER A 113 -0.01 36.04 6.23
CA SER A 113 0.61 34.72 6.04
C SER A 113 -0.19 33.88 5.05
N LEU A 114 0.52 33.21 4.15
CA LEU A 114 0.00 32.10 3.35
C LEU A 114 0.43 30.79 4.01
N VAL A 115 -0.52 29.90 4.26
CA VAL A 115 -0.29 28.59 4.88
C VAL A 115 -0.78 27.51 3.94
N ALA A 116 0.11 26.58 3.61
CA ALA A 116 -0.24 25.44 2.78
C ALA A 116 0.18 24.15 3.49
N ARG A 117 -0.70 23.15 3.53
CA ARG A 117 -0.51 21.88 4.24
C ARG A 117 -0.75 20.68 3.34
N ASN A 118 0.03 19.63 3.58
CA ASN A 118 0.02 18.37 2.83
C ASN A 118 0.26 18.57 1.32
N LEU A 119 1.31 19.32 0.96
CA LEU A 119 1.54 19.78 -0.41
C LEU A 119 2.03 18.67 -1.35
N LEU A 120 3.13 18.02 -0.96
CA LEU A 120 3.82 17.00 -1.76
C LEU A 120 3.90 15.70 -0.97
N TYR A 121 3.74 14.57 -1.67
CA TYR A 121 3.75 13.23 -1.08
C TYR A 121 4.43 12.24 -2.02
N PHE A 122 5.43 11.55 -1.50
CA PHE A 122 6.25 10.57 -2.21
C PHE A 122 6.28 9.26 -1.43
N SER A 123 5.85 8.18 -2.06
CA SER A 123 5.83 6.83 -1.50
C SER A 123 5.83 5.81 -2.64
N LYS A 124 6.21 4.55 -2.33
CA LYS A 124 6.12 3.44 -3.29
C LYS A 124 4.68 3.21 -3.75
N ARG A 125 3.73 3.43 -2.84
CA ARG A 125 2.30 3.24 -3.04
C ARG A 125 1.53 4.49 -2.59
N LYS A 126 0.80 5.15 -3.51
CA LYS A 126 0.28 6.53 -3.39
C LYS A 126 -1.24 6.63 -3.19
N ASP A 127 -1.96 5.51 -3.25
CA ASP A 127 -3.40 5.40 -2.97
C ASP A 127 -3.72 5.54 -1.47
N ILE A 128 -2.70 5.47 -0.60
CA ILE A 128 -2.82 5.56 0.86
C ILE A 128 -1.84 6.62 1.38
N ASP A 129 -2.29 7.44 2.35
CA ASP A 129 -1.42 8.32 3.13
C ASP A 129 -0.86 7.57 4.35
N TRP A 130 0.40 7.14 4.26
CA TRP A 130 1.10 6.40 5.32
C TRP A 130 1.27 7.21 6.60
N ASP A 131 1.11 8.53 6.57
CA ASP A 131 1.10 9.41 7.75
C ASP A 131 -0.01 9.04 8.75
N GLN A 132 -1.09 8.39 8.29
CA GLN A 132 -2.18 7.92 9.15
C GLN A 132 -1.92 6.53 9.77
N TYR A 133 -0.84 5.84 9.35
CA TYR A 133 -0.56 4.43 9.66
C TYR A 133 0.74 4.23 10.46
N ILE A 134 1.19 5.28 11.15
CA ILE A 134 2.46 5.34 11.91
C ILE A 134 2.42 4.43 13.15
N GLY A 135 1.23 4.12 13.68
CA GLY A 135 1.08 3.23 14.83
C GLY A 135 1.32 1.75 14.51
N THR A 136 1.79 1.00 15.51
CA THR A 136 1.98 -0.46 15.46
C THR A 136 0.75 -1.25 15.90
N SER A 137 -0.27 -0.59 16.45
CA SER A 137 -1.51 -1.26 16.85
C SER A 137 -2.37 -1.58 15.64
N THR A 138 -3.12 -2.68 15.71
CA THR A 138 -4.11 -3.08 14.69
C THR A 138 -5.16 -2.00 14.47
N SER A 139 -5.49 -1.21 15.50
CA SER A 139 -6.38 -0.05 15.41
C SER A 139 -5.78 1.11 14.59
N ALA A 140 -4.46 1.29 14.62
CA ALA A 140 -3.75 2.27 13.78
C ALA A 140 -3.58 1.79 12.32
N GLN A 141 -4.10 0.61 11.98
CA GLN A 141 -4.13 0.02 10.65
C GLN A 141 -5.55 0.02 10.02
N SER A 142 -6.51 0.68 10.67
CA SER A 142 -7.91 0.73 10.23
C SER A 142 -8.12 1.62 8.99
N LEU A 143 -9.34 1.61 8.45
CA LEU A 143 -9.72 2.45 7.31
C LEU A 143 -9.55 3.93 7.67
N GLN A 144 -8.87 4.68 6.81
CA GLN A 144 -8.65 6.10 7.00
C GLN A 144 -9.24 6.90 5.84
N SER A 145 -9.74 8.10 6.17
CA SER A 145 -10.18 9.05 5.14
C SER A 145 -8.97 9.66 4.44
N PRO A 146 -9.03 9.87 3.11
CA PRO A 146 -7.94 10.48 2.36
C PRO A 146 -7.52 11.83 2.96
N THR A 147 -6.21 12.04 3.05
CA THR A 147 -5.67 13.32 3.52
C THR A 147 -5.87 14.40 2.48
N LEU A 148 -6.44 15.54 2.90
CA LEU A 148 -6.69 16.69 2.03
C LEU A 148 -5.45 17.59 1.91
N ARG A 149 -5.22 18.10 0.70
CA ARG A 149 -4.32 19.25 0.46
C ARG A 149 -5.06 20.52 0.82
N ARG A 150 -4.48 21.37 1.67
CA ARG A 150 -5.16 22.57 2.19
C ARG A 150 -4.30 23.81 1.98
N PHE A 151 -4.96 24.90 1.59
CA PHE A 151 -4.38 26.22 1.47
C PHE A 151 -5.21 27.19 2.32
N GLY A 152 -4.55 28.15 2.94
CA GLY A 152 -5.18 29.15 3.78
C GLY A 152 -4.37 30.43 3.82
N PHE A 153 -5.01 31.49 4.27
CA PHE A 153 -4.38 32.76 4.56
C PHE A 153 -4.68 33.16 6.00
N ASN A 154 -3.78 33.91 6.61
CA ASN A 154 -3.94 34.46 7.95
C ASN A 154 -3.55 35.93 7.94
N ILE A 155 -4.33 36.77 8.61
CA ILE A 155 -4.02 38.18 8.82
C ILE A 155 -3.90 38.37 10.32
N ASN A 156 -2.80 38.96 10.76
CA ASN A 156 -2.58 39.32 12.15
C ASN A 156 -2.47 40.84 12.28
N LEU A 157 -3.19 41.42 13.23
CA LEU A 157 -3.17 42.85 13.53
C LEU A 157 -2.94 43.05 15.03
N THR A 158 -2.04 43.97 15.37
CA THR A 158 -1.76 44.41 16.74
C THR A 158 -1.94 45.93 16.82
N PHE A 159 -2.65 46.41 17.85
CA PHE A 159 -3.02 47.82 18.06
C PHE A 159 -2.22 48.46 19.20
#